data_AF-A0AAW6T8S7-F1
#
_entry.id   AF-A0AAW6T8S7-F1
#
_cell.length_a   1.000
_cell.length_b   1.000
_cell.length_c   1.000
_cell.angle_alpha   90.00
_cell.angle_beta   90.00
_cell.angle_gamma   90.00
#
_symmetry.space_group_name_H-M   'P 1'
#
loop_
_entity.id
_entity.type
_entity.pdbx_description
1 polymer ?
#
loop_
_entity_poly.entity_id
_entity_poly.type
_entity_poly.pdbx_seq_one_letter_code
_entity_poly.pdbx_strand_id
1 'polypeptide(L)'
;MIATERPERWSKQLVSHLGRRAAIEETSEGRALALSKGTGIVSTGDGALTLIARGSDEEHTAAVQDILQRHLLRFATREQLTIEWEPIAPID
;
A
#
# COMPACT_ATOMS: atom_id res chain seq x y z
N MET A 1 -4.89 5.60 5.20
CA MET A 1 -5.04 4.37 6.05
C MET A 1 -6.35 3.69 5.68
N ILE A 2 -6.49 2.38 5.90
CA ILE A 2 -7.72 1.62 5.58
C ILE A 2 -8.16 0.85 6.82
N ALA A 3 -9.29 1.24 7.42
CA ALA A 3 -9.92 0.46 8.48
C ALA A 3 -10.55 -0.81 7.91
N THR A 4 -10.25 -1.96 8.51
CA THR A 4 -10.76 -3.26 8.05
C THR A 4 -10.61 -4.28 9.17
N GLU A 5 -11.50 -5.26 9.24
CA GLU A 5 -11.37 -6.37 10.18
C GLU A 5 -10.27 -7.38 9.77
N ARG A 6 -9.62 -7.18 8.61
CA ARG A 6 -8.71 -8.16 8.00
C ARG A 6 -7.42 -7.56 7.44
N PRO A 7 -6.71 -6.68 8.16
CA PRO A 7 -5.57 -5.96 7.62
C PRO A 7 -4.42 -6.90 7.20
N GLU A 8 -4.14 -7.96 7.97
CA GLU A 8 -3.09 -8.94 7.69
C GLU A 8 -3.39 -9.73 6.42
N ARG A 9 -4.67 -10.06 6.17
CA ARG A 9 -5.10 -10.77 4.97
C ARG A 9 -4.78 -9.95 3.72
N TRP A 10 -5.17 -8.68 3.75
CA TRP A 10 -5.01 -7.76 2.63
C TRP A 10 -3.55 -7.39 2.40
N SER A 11 -2.81 -7.14 3.48
CA SER A 11 -1.36 -6.96 3.44
C SER A 11 -0.65 -8.16 2.82
N LYS A 12 -0.98 -9.39 3.22
CA LYS A 12 -0.39 -10.62 2.67
C LYS A 12 -0.69 -10.77 1.17
N GLN A 13 -1.92 -10.52 0.74
CA GLN A 13 -2.30 -10.65 -0.66
C GLN A 13 -1.64 -9.61 -1.56
N LEU A 14 -1.61 -8.34 -1.14
CA LEU A 14 -0.92 -7.27 -1.88
C LEU A 14 0.56 -7.59 -2.08
N VAL A 15 1.29 -7.85 -0.99
CA VAL A 15 2.73 -8.10 -1.07
C VAL A 15 3.04 -9.39 -1.84
N SER A 16 2.27 -10.46 -1.63
CA SER A 16 2.45 -11.71 -2.39
C SER A 16 2.17 -11.55 -3.89
N HIS A 17 1.22 -10.69 -4.27
CA HIS A 17 0.89 -10.46 -5.68
C HIS A 17 1.90 -9.56 -6.37
N LEU A 18 2.16 -8.38 -5.80
CA LEU A 18 3.07 -7.38 -6.37
C LEU A 18 4.51 -7.85 -6.33
N GLY A 19 4.91 -8.57 -5.28
CA GLY A 19 6.23 -9.17 -5.13
C GLY A 19 6.61 -10.21 -6.19
N ARG A 20 5.64 -10.66 -7.03
CA ARG A 20 5.96 -11.49 -8.20
C ARG A 20 6.71 -10.72 -9.28
N ARG A 21 6.61 -9.39 -9.28
CA ARG A 21 7.17 -8.49 -10.30
C ARG A 21 7.96 -7.31 -9.72
N ALA A 22 7.96 -7.15 -8.40
CA ALA A 22 8.64 -6.10 -7.68
C ALA A 22 9.57 -6.71 -6.62
N ALA A 23 10.72 -6.09 -6.40
CA ALA A 23 11.56 -6.43 -5.25
C ALA A 23 10.82 -6.06 -3.95
N ILE A 24 10.97 -6.90 -2.92
CA ILE A 24 10.43 -6.65 -1.58
C ILE A 24 11.60 -6.45 -0.61
N GLU A 25 11.50 -5.42 0.21
CA GLU A 25 12.41 -5.16 1.33
C GLU A 25 11.61 -4.99 2.63
N GLU A 26 12.09 -5.56 3.74
CA GLU A 26 11.54 -5.27 5.06
C GLU A 26 12.21 -4.03 5.64
N THR A 27 11.39 -3.06 6.05
CA THR A 27 11.82 -1.77 6.60
C THR A 27 11.12 -1.50 7.92
N SER A 28 11.55 -0.48 8.66
CA SER A 28 10.86 -0.02 9.88
C SER A 28 9.42 0.44 9.64
N GLU A 29 9.09 0.86 8.41
CA GLU A 29 7.75 1.35 8.04
C GLU A 29 6.83 0.24 7.53
N GLY A 30 7.37 -0.95 7.28
CA GLY A 30 6.66 -2.09 6.70
C GLY A 30 7.42 -2.72 5.53
N ARG A 31 6.68 -3.44 4.69
CA ARG A 31 7.24 -4.12 3.51
C ARG A 31 7.21 -3.18 2.31
N ALA A 32 8.38 -2.75 1.87
CA ALA A 32 8.56 -1.87 0.73
C ALA A 32 8.62 -2.69 -0.57
N LEU A 33 7.87 -2.23 -1.58
CA LEU A 33 7.78 -2.81 -2.91
C LEU A 33 8.36 -1.81 -3.92
N ALA A 34 9.39 -2.21 -4.67
CA ALA A 34 9.96 -1.41 -5.75
C ALA A 34 9.08 -1.51 -7.01
N LEU A 35 8.21 -0.53 -7.23
CA LEU A 35 7.27 -0.46 -8.36
C LEU A 35 7.85 0.40 -9.49
N SER A 36 7.28 0.29 -10.70
CA SER A 36 7.80 0.97 -11.90
C SER A 36 7.81 2.50 -11.83
N LYS A 37 7.03 3.08 -10.92
CA LYS A 37 6.85 4.53 -10.75
C LYS A 37 7.26 5.02 -9.35
N GLY A 38 7.85 4.17 -8.52
CA GLY A 38 8.25 4.53 -7.17
C GLY A 38 8.10 3.37 -6.19
N THR A 39 7.94 3.68 -4.91
CA THR A 39 7.90 2.69 -3.83
C THR A 39 6.54 2.66 -3.16
N GLY A 40 5.95 1.48 -3.06
CA GLY A 40 4.77 1.23 -2.24
C GLY A 40 5.14 0.50 -0.95
N ILE A 41 4.74 1.01 0.21
CA ILE A 41 5.00 0.36 1.51
C ILE A 41 3.67 -0.14 2.07
N VAL A 42 3.69 -1.37 2.58
CA VAL A 42 2.51 -2.03 3.15
C VAL A 42 2.82 -2.46 4.58
N SER A 43 2.04 -1.95 5.54
CA SER A 43 2.10 -2.33 6.95
C SER A 43 0.71 -2.51 7.54
N THR A 44 0.65 -3.12 8.71
CA THR A 44 -0.58 -3.38 9.45
C THR A 44 -0.36 -3.01 10.91
N GLY A 45 -1.37 -2.42 11.54
CA GLY A 45 -1.33 -2.01 12.94
C GLY A 45 -2.68 -1.45 13.35
N ASP A 46 -3.02 -1.53 14.63
CA ASP A 46 -4.22 -0.91 15.21
C ASP A 46 -5.54 -1.22 14.47
N GLY A 47 -5.68 -2.46 13.96
CA GLY A 47 -6.87 -2.89 13.21
C GLY A 47 -6.99 -2.25 11.83
N ALA A 48 -5.90 -1.72 11.28
CA ALA A 48 -5.87 -1.05 9.98
C ALA A 48 -4.75 -1.58 9.08
N LEU A 49 -4.98 -1.43 7.77
CA LEU A 49 -3.96 -1.57 6.73
C LEU A 49 -3.44 -0.17 6.40
N THR A 50 -2.13 0.00 6.47
CA THR A 50 -1.46 1.25 6.07
C THR A 50 -0.76 1.03 4.74
N LEU A 51 -1.03 1.95 3.81
CA LEU A 51 -0.39 2.03 2.50
C LEU A 51 0.33 3.37 2.41
N ILE A 52 1.61 3.33 2.05
CA ILE A 52 2.41 4.53 1.77
C ILE A 52 2.83 4.46 0.31
N ALA A 53 2.64 5.55 -0.42
CA ALA A 53 3.05 5.70 -1.81
C ALA A 53 4.12 6.79 -1.89
N ARG A 54 5.25 6.49 -2.52
CA ARG A 54 6.35 7.45 -2.75
C ARG A 54 6.75 7.44 -4.21
N GLY A 55 6.61 8.57 -4.89
CA GLY A 55 7.15 8.83 -6.23
C GLY A 55 8.18 9.95 -6.22
N SER A 56 8.85 10.17 -7.36
CA SER A 56 9.76 11.32 -7.54
C SER A 56 9.05 12.67 -7.60
N ASP A 57 7.75 12.64 -7.90
CA ASP A 57 6.86 13.79 -8.02
C ASP A 57 5.41 13.32 -7.74
N GLU A 58 4.46 14.25 -7.83
CA GLU A 58 3.05 13.99 -7.57
C GLU A 58 2.44 12.98 -8.55
N GLU A 59 2.83 13.02 -9.84
CA GLU A 59 2.32 12.11 -10.87
C GLU A 59 2.78 10.68 -10.58
N HIS A 60 4.06 10.50 -10.27
CA HIS A 60 4.64 9.21 -9.89
C HIS A 60 4.03 8.69 -8.58
N THR A 61 3.78 9.58 -7.61
CA THR A 61 3.13 9.22 -6.35
C THR A 61 1.70 8.73 -6.60
N ALA A 62 0.92 9.46 -7.39
CA ALA A 62 -0.44 9.06 -7.78
C ALA A 62 -0.45 7.74 -8.55
N ALA A 63 0.54 7.48 -9.41
CA ALA A 63 0.68 6.20 -10.10
C ALA A 63 0.94 5.03 -9.12
N VAL A 64 1.75 5.24 -8.09
CA VAL A 64 1.96 4.23 -7.04
C VAL A 64 0.68 4.01 -6.23
N GLN A 65 -0.04 5.07 -5.87
CA GLN A 65 -1.34 4.98 -5.18
C GLN A 65 -2.33 4.12 -5.98
N ASP A 66 -2.48 4.40 -7.29
CA ASP A 66 -3.38 3.66 -8.17
C ASP A 66 -3.01 2.17 -8.26
N ILE A 67 -1.71 1.82 -8.37
CA ILE A 67 -1.27 0.42 -8.37
C ILE A 67 -1.72 -0.28 -7.08
N LEU A 68 -1.40 0.30 -5.91
CA LEU A 68 -1.74 -0.31 -4.62
C LEU A 68 -3.26 -0.46 -4.46
N GLN A 69 -4.01 0.62 -4.72
CA GLN A 69 -5.46 0.66 -4.59
C GLN A 69 -6.16 -0.32 -5.53
N ARG A 70 -5.82 -0.31 -6.82
CA ARG A 70 -6.44 -1.18 -7.83
C ARG A 70 -6.28 -2.64 -7.47
N HIS A 71 -5.09 -3.05 -7.03
CA HIS A 71 -4.83 -4.42 -6.64
C HIS A 71 -5.54 -4.79 -5.33
N LEU A 72 -5.59 -3.89 -4.35
CA LEU A 72 -6.33 -4.12 -3.11
C LEU A 72 -7.82 -4.34 -3.35
N LEU A 73 -8.46 -3.44 -4.10
CA LEU A 73 -9.90 -3.52 -4.40
C LEU A 73 -10.25 -4.75 -5.24
N ARG A 74 -9.32 -5.21 -6.10
CA ARG A 74 -9.48 -6.47 -6.84
C ARG A 74 -9.50 -7.71 -5.92
N PHE A 75 -8.87 -7.64 -4.76
CA PHE A 75 -8.88 -8.73 -3.78
C PHE A 75 -10.03 -8.65 -2.81
N ALA A 76 -10.37 -7.43 -2.39
CA ALA A 76 -11.42 -7.13 -1.43
C ALA A 76 -12.81 -7.02 -2.07
N THR A 77 -13.13 -7.81 -3.09
CA THR A 77 -14.38 -7.67 -3.86
C THR A 77 -15.67 -7.85 -3.06
N ARG A 78 -15.57 -8.42 -1.84
CA ARG A 78 -16.70 -8.64 -0.94
C ARG A 78 -16.73 -7.67 0.25
N GLU A 79 -15.74 -6.78 0.34
CA GLU A 79 -15.61 -5.78 1.40
C GLU A 79 -15.64 -4.39 0.77
N GLN A 80 -16.45 -3.49 1.31
CA GLN A 80 -16.46 -2.09 0.88
C GLN A 80 -15.34 -1.38 1.64
N LEU A 81 -14.14 -1.41 1.09
CA LEU A 81 -12.99 -0.69 1.64
C LEU A 81 -13.04 0.77 1.16
N THR A 82 -13.02 1.70 2.12
CA THR A 82 -12.74 3.11 1.86
C THR A 82 -11.24 3.33 1.94
N ILE A 83 -10.66 3.92 0.89
CA ILE A 83 -9.23 4.23 0.83
C ILE A 83 -9.09 5.73 0.75
N GLU A 84 -8.52 6.32 1.78
CA GLU A 84 -8.20 7.74 1.84
C GLU A 84 -6.69 7.92 1.84
N TRP A 85 -6.23 8.76 0.91
CA TRP A 85 -4.83 9.15 0.77
C TRP A 85 -4.64 10.51 1.39
N GLU A 86 -3.65 10.60 2.27
CA GLU A 86 -3.25 11.83 2.91
C GLU A 86 -1.78 12.09 2.59
N PRO A 87 -1.36 13.36 2.50
CA PRO A 87 0.06 13.69 2.46
C PRO A 87 0.77 13.05 3.66
N ILE A 88 1.96 12.50 3.43
CA ILE A 88 2.80 12.06 4.55
C ILE A 88 3.13 13.31 5.34
N ALA A 89 2.64 13.41 6.57
CA ALA A 89 2.97 14.52 7.44
C ALA A 89 4.50 14.58 7.58
N PRO A 90 5.14 15.75 7.41
CA PRO A 90 6.54 15.89 7.75
C PRO A 90 6.72 15.49 9.23
N ILE A 91 7.69 14.62 9.48
CA ILE A 91 8.12 14.32 10.84
C ILE A 91 8.96 15.53 11.28
N ASP A 92 8.45 16.29 12.27
CA ASP A 92 9.21 17.35 12.96
C ASP A 92 10.41 16.79 13.73
#